data_AF-A0A6V8NUX2-F1
#
_entry.id   AF-A0A6V8NUX2-F1
#
_cell.length_a   1.000
_cell.length_b   1.000
_cell.length_c   1.000
_cell.angle_alpha   90.00
_cell.angle_beta   90.00
_cell.angle_gamma   90.00
#
_symmetry.space_group_name_H-M   'P 1'
#
loop_
_entity.id
_entity.type
_entity.pdbx_description
1 polymer ?
#
loop_
_entity_poly.entity_id
_entity_poly.type
_entity_poly.pdbx_seq_one_letter_code
_entity_poly.pdbx_strand_id
1 'polypeptide(L)' 'MMSMLIFFRKPLVFLFLVTFLLPIVVPSLALGETFSPSEPEISAGSAVLIDADTAQVLWSKNSKEARAPASLTKM' A
#
# COMPACT_ATOMS: atom_id res chain seq x y z
N MET A 1 22.08 -32.20 41.79
CA MET A 1 22.72 -31.33 40.76
C MET A 1 22.08 -31.51 39.37
N MET A 2 20.74 -31.61 39.25
CA MET A 2 20.06 -31.85 37.96
C MET A 2 18.70 -31.14 37.85
N SER A 3 18.49 -30.04 38.57
CA SER A 3 17.21 -29.30 38.53
C SER A 3 17.36 -27.80 38.19
N MET A 4 18.59 -27.36 37.92
CA MET A 4 18.87 -25.95 37.61
C MET A 4 19.03 -25.68 36.10
N LEU A 5 19.19 -26.73 35.29
CA LEU A 5 19.25 -26.63 33.82
C LEU A 5 17.88 -26.40 33.17
N ILE A 6 16.78 -26.77 33.84
CA ILE A 6 15.43 -26.62 33.30
C ILE A 6 14.97 -25.14 33.37
N PHE A 7 15.43 -24.39 34.38
CA PHE A 7 15.07 -22.99 34.55
C PHE A 7 15.70 -22.09 33.47
N PHE A 8 16.95 -22.38 33.06
CA PHE A 8 17.64 -21.69 31.96
C PHE A 8 17.13 -22.05 30.55
N ARG A 9 16.41 -23.17 30.38
CA ARG A 9 15.83 -23.58 29.08
C ARG A 9 14.51 -22.89 28.75
N LYS A 10 13.72 -22.52 29.77
CA LYS A 10 12.43 -21.84 29.63
C LYS A 10 12.52 -20.46 28.94
N PRO A 11 13.46 -19.56 29.26
CA PRO A 11 13.57 -18.28 28.56
C PRO A 11 14.03 -18.47 27.11
N LEU A 12 14.82 -19.51 26.82
CA LEU A 12 15.29 -19.81 25.46
C LEU A 12 14.15 -20.31 24.56
N VAL A 13 13.28 -21.18 25.10
CA VAL A 13 12.08 -21.64 24.38
C VAL A 13 11.08 -20.50 24.19
N PHE A 14 10.90 -19.64 25.20
CA PHE A 14 10.06 -18.45 25.10
C PHE A 14 10.58 -17.47 24.04
N LEU A 15 11.89 -17.20 24.02
CA LEU A 15 12.53 -16.37 23.00
C LEU A 15 12.31 -16.95 21.60
N PHE A 16 12.51 -18.26 21.43
CA PHE A 16 12.31 -18.93 20.15
C PHE A 16 10.86 -18.85 19.66
N LEU A 17 9.90 -19.01 20.57
CA LEU A 17 8.47 -18.89 20.28
C LEU A 17 8.10 -17.46 19.84
N VAL A 18 8.60 -16.44 20.55
CA VAL A 18 8.35 -15.03 20.22
C VAL A 18 8.96 -14.67 18.87
N THR A 19 10.20 -15.08 18.59
CA THR A 19 10.85 -14.82 17.29
C THR A 19 10.13 -15.55 16.15
N PHE A 20 9.65 -16.77 16.38
CA PHE A 20 8.90 -17.54 15.38
C PHE A 20 7.53 -16.96 15.07
N LEU A 21 6.86 -16.36 16.06
CA LEU A 21 5.54 -15.74 15.89
C LEU A 21 5.60 -14.28 15.42
N LEU A 22 6.73 -13.59 15.58
CA LEU A 22 6.95 -12.22 15.13
C LEU A 22 6.58 -11.95 13.66
N PRO A 23 6.95 -12.78 12.66
CA PRO A 23 6.63 -12.51 11.26
C PRO A 23 5.13 -12.62 10.92
N ILE A 24 4.31 -13.18 11.80
CA ILE A 24 2.85 -13.27 11.58
C ILE A 24 2.17 -11.91 11.79
N VAL A 25 2.73 -11.07 12.67
CA VAL A 25 2.12 -9.78 13.05
C VAL A 25 2.70 -8.63 12.22
N VAL A 26 3.91 -8.79 11.67
CA VAL A 26 4.56 -7.74 10.90
C VAL A 26 4.20 -7.90 9.42
N PRO A 27 3.48 -6.94 8.80
CA PRO A 27 3.22 -6.99 7.37
C PRO A 27 4.55 -6.97 6.61
N SER A 28 4.70 -7.85 5.62
CA SER A 28 5.90 -7.89 4.79
C SER A 28 6.03 -6.58 4.02
N LEU A 29 7.07 -5.79 4.31
CA LEU A 29 7.47 -4.66 3.50
C LEU A 29 8.17 -5.19 2.24
N ALA A 30 7.41 -5.76 1.31
CA ALA A 30 7.92 -6.11 0.00
C ALA A 30 8.24 -4.80 -0.74
N LEU A 31 9.53 -4.50 -0.91
CA LEU A 31 9.99 -3.42 -1.77
C LEU A 31 9.84 -3.85 -3.24
N GLY A 32 8.61 -3.81 -3.74
CA GLY A 32 8.36 -3.89 -5.17
C GLY A 32 8.80 -2.59 -5.84
N GLU A 33 9.52 -2.69 -6.95
CA GLU A 33 9.79 -1.52 -7.80
C GLU A 33 8.45 -0.95 -8.26
N THR A 34 8.13 0.25 -7.79
CA THR A 34 6.98 0.99 -8.31
C THR A 34 7.36 1.48 -9.70
N PHE A 35 7.00 0.72 -10.73
CA PHE A 35 7.03 1.21 -12.10
C PHE A 35 6.03 2.37 -12.20
N SER A 36 6.53 3.59 -12.03
CA SER A 36 5.76 4.79 -12.32
C SER A 36 5.95 5.07 -13.81
N PRO A 37 4.96 4.81 -14.67
CA PRO A 37 5.07 5.21 -16.07
C PRO A 37 5.31 6.72 -16.15
N SER A 38 6.03 7.16 -17.19
CA SER A 38 6.20 8.58 -17.48
C SER A 38 4.83 9.24 -17.61
N GLU A 39 4.70 10.44 -17.06
CA GLU A 39 3.45 11.21 -17.10
C GLU A 39 2.98 11.42 -18.54
N PRO A 40 1.70 11.17 -18.86
CA PRO A 40 1.19 11.35 -20.22
C PRO A 40 1.18 12.83 -20.61
N GLU A 41 1.59 13.12 -21.84
CA GLU A 41 1.46 14.46 -22.41
C GLU A 41 0.00 14.70 -22.84
N ILE A 42 -0.73 15.48 -22.05
CA ILE A 42 -2.13 15.86 -22.33
C ILE A 42 -2.22 17.35 -22.60
N SER A 43 -2.65 17.72 -23.81
CA SER A 43 -2.82 19.12 -24.23
C SER A 43 -4.04 19.82 -23.62
N ALA A 44 -5.00 19.05 -23.08
CA ALA A 44 -6.20 19.60 -22.46
C ALA A 44 -5.90 20.38 -21.16
N GLY A 45 -6.75 21.35 -20.83
CA GLY A 45 -6.65 22.15 -19.60
C GLY A 45 -6.89 21.35 -18.32
N SER A 46 -7.72 20.31 -18.40
CA SER A 46 -7.93 19.32 -17.34
C SER A 46 -8.26 17.94 -17.87
N ALA A 47 -7.86 16.92 -17.12
CA ALA A 47 -8.16 15.53 -17.38
C ALA A 47 -8.09 14.71 -16.10
N VAL A 48 -8.79 13.58 -16.05
CA VAL A 48 -8.71 12.61 -14.96
C VAL A 48 -8.79 11.20 -15.54
N LEU A 49 -7.95 10.30 -15.04
CA LEU A 49 -7.98 8.87 -15.33
C LEU A 49 -8.35 8.14 -14.04
N ILE A 50 -9.44 7.37 -14.10
CA ILE A 50 -10.01 6.66 -12.95
C ILE A 50 -10.16 5.19 -13.32
N ASP A 51 -9.75 4.31 -12.41
CA ASP A 51 -10.09 2.90 -12.48
C ASP A 51 -11.59 2.70 -12.21
N ALA A 52 -12.30 2.08 -13.15
CA ALA A 52 -13.76 2.03 -13.12
C ALA A 52 -14.32 1.13 -12.00
N ASP A 53 -13.59 0.09 -11.61
CA ASP A 53 -14.06 -0.90 -10.63
C ASP A 53 -13.79 -0.44 -9.19
N THR A 54 -12.64 0.21 -8.97
CA THR A 54 -12.18 0.63 -7.63
C THR A 54 -12.42 2.11 -7.35
N ALA A 55 -12.81 2.89 -8.36
CA ALA A 55 -12.87 4.35 -8.33
C ALA A 55 -11.53 5.03 -7.95
N GLN A 56 -10.40 4.32 -8.08
CA GLN A 56 -9.08 4.86 -7.81
C GLN A 56 -8.69 5.86 -8.90
N VAL A 57 -8.27 7.08 -8.51
CA VAL A 57 -7.66 8.03 -9.44
C VAL A 57 -6.24 7.55 -9.76
N LEU A 58 -6.02 7.12 -11.00
CA LEU A 58 -4.71 6.66 -11.48
C LEU A 58 -3.83 7.84 -11.89
N TRP A 59 -4.43 8.90 -12.43
CA TRP A 59 -3.74 10.13 -12.80
C TRP A 59 -4.72 11.30 -12.93
N SER A 60 -4.26 12.54 -12.74
CA SER A 60 -5.10 13.72 -12.94
C SER A 60 -4.31 14.98 -13.27
N LYS A 61 -4.90 15.86 -14.08
CA LYS A 61 -4.45 17.22 -14.37
C LYS A 61 -5.60 18.19 -14.10
N ASN A 62 -5.46 19.09 -13.13
CA ASN A 62 -6.44 20.13 -12.78
C ASN A 62 -7.89 19.62 -12.65
N SER A 63 -8.10 18.40 -12.15
CA SER A 63 -9.40 17.71 -12.15
C SER A 63 -10.46 18.37 -11.26
N LYS A 64 -10.04 19.16 -10.26
CA LYS A 64 -10.92 19.86 -9.32
C LYS A 64 -11.23 21.31 -9.70
N GLU A 65 -10.62 21.81 -10.76
CA GLU A 65 -10.86 23.18 -11.21
C GLU A 65 -12.23 23.26 -11.89
N ALA A 66 -13.07 24.18 -11.39
CA ALA A 66 -14.41 24.38 -11.89
C ALA A 66 -14.40 24.82 -13.36
N ARG A 67 -15.13 24.10 -14.20
CA ARG A 67 -15.30 24.40 -15.63
C ARG A 67 -16.75 24.20 -16.05
N ALA A 68 -17.19 24.97 -17.03
CA ALA A 68 -18.51 24.79 -17.62
C ALA A 68 -18.55 23.45 -18.39
N PRO A 69 -19.44 22.50 -18.04
CA PRO A 69 -19.47 21.16 -18.64
C PRO A 69 -20.10 21.11 -20.05
N ALA A 70 -20.68 22.22 -20.55
CA ALA A 70 -21.37 22.27 -21.84
C ALA A 70 -22.38 21.12 -22.02
N SER A 71 -22.25 20.30 -23.07
CA SER A 71 -23.13 19.16 -23.33
C SER A 71 -22.99 18.01 -22.34
N LEU A 72 -21.90 17.96 -21.56
CA LEU A 72 -21.68 16.92 -20.53
C LEU A 72 -22.68 17.02 -19.38
N THR A 73 -23.45 18.11 -19.29
CA THR A 73 -24.61 18.21 -18.38
C THR A 73 -25.66 17.12 -18.61
N LYS A 74 -25.66 16.46 -19.77
CA LYS A 74 -26.60 15.38 -20.12
C LYS A 74 -26.15 13.99 -19.67
N MET A 75 -24.93 13.85 -19.15
CA MET A 75 -24.38 12.56 -18.70
C MET A 75 -25.18 11.96 -17.55
#